data_AF-A0A1G3L7R2-F1
#
_entry.id   AF-A0A1G3L7R2-F1
#
_cell.length_a   1.000
_cell.length_b   1.000
_cell.length_c   1.000
_cell.angle_alpha   90.00
_cell.angle_beta   90.00
_cell.angle_gamma   90.00
#
_symmetry.space_group_name_H-M   'P 1'
#
loop_
_entity.id
_entity.type
_entity.pdbx_description
1 polymer ?
#
loop_
_entity_poly.entity_id
_entity_poly.type
_entity_poly.pdbx_seq_one_letter_code
_entity_poly.pdbx_strand_id
1 'polypeptide(L)'
;MSLPKSIGIKLYDGSFVPVLTEEEVKCKKLLLTTVKDNQKKAVIELYEGTSDECINNEYLGKLVIAIDRHTVKGDPGIEVNLRLNDEGMLYAKAWDIDSGAEAEIKIEHSHSERIFKDELSRDEIETISRTSQTKNIESLTEDELLDDYQKQDTEEIQTEVTNKKDFLPLLKSILIILIVAVIVVLLGFGIFFVGKKVSEYINYQNNLKIEEMKKIEKENQEKQAKKDKQNLEDEKIRLEQEKLEKERLEKEKLEKQKLEQLKREKEEAELKIKEQEKLDKLKKDEEKVVKKDKKDEIKGVRDLKGKKHFIRKGQNLWNICKKYYSDPWYYPDLAKVNGIKNPRKIYAGTYMIIPPKSSLKRWDFKK
;
A
#
# COMPACT_ATOMS: atom_id res chain seq x y z
N MET A 1 21.29 48.78 0.33
CA MET A 1 20.23 49.00 -0.67
C MET A 1 18.98 48.37 -0.09
N SER A 2 17.99 49.18 0.31
CA SER A 2 16.70 48.67 0.78
C SER A 2 15.88 48.25 -0.45
N LEU A 3 15.08 47.20 -0.31
CA LEU A 3 13.94 47.02 -1.20
C LEU A 3 13.05 48.26 -1.07
N PRO A 4 12.50 48.84 -2.13
CA PRO A 4 11.53 49.95 -2.02
C PRO A 4 10.09 49.46 -1.78
N LYS A 5 9.83 48.16 -1.94
CA LYS A 5 8.50 47.54 -1.93
C LYS A 5 8.60 46.11 -1.42
N SER A 6 7.58 45.64 -0.71
CA SER A 6 7.53 44.27 -0.19
C SER A 6 7.19 43.29 -1.31
N ILE A 7 7.81 42.11 -1.29
CA ILE A 7 7.44 40.99 -2.18
C ILE A 7 6.52 40.07 -1.39
N GLY A 8 5.39 39.71 -1.99
CA GLY A 8 4.35 38.93 -1.34
C GLY A 8 3.60 38.00 -2.27
N ILE A 9 2.65 37.28 -1.69
CA ILE A 9 1.79 36.33 -2.39
C ILE A 9 0.33 36.75 -2.31
N LYS A 10 -0.45 36.31 -3.30
CA LYS A 10 -1.91 36.50 -3.31
C LYS A 10 -2.63 35.37 -2.58
N LEU A 11 -3.55 35.74 -1.70
CA LEU A 11 -4.49 34.80 -1.07
C LEU A 11 -5.71 34.53 -1.94
N TYR A 12 -6.53 33.54 -1.52
CA TYR A 12 -7.71 33.12 -2.28
C TYR A 12 -8.77 34.23 -2.43
N ASP A 13 -8.83 35.15 -1.46
CA ASP A 13 -9.74 36.29 -1.42
C ASP A 13 -9.26 37.48 -2.26
N GLY A 14 -8.03 37.42 -2.78
CA GLY A 14 -7.41 38.47 -3.58
C GLY A 14 -6.51 39.42 -2.78
N SER A 15 -6.45 39.26 -1.46
CA SER A 15 -5.60 40.07 -0.60
C SER A 15 -4.12 39.73 -0.79
N PHE A 16 -3.28 40.75 -0.57
CA PHE A 16 -1.84 40.68 -0.63
C PHE A 16 -1.26 40.39 0.75
N VAL A 17 -0.43 39.34 0.85
CA VAL A 17 0.33 39.05 2.06
C VAL A 17 1.81 39.29 1.79
N PRO A 18 2.45 40.27 2.46
CA PRO A 18 3.87 40.50 2.32
C PRO A 18 4.66 39.33 2.94
N VAL A 19 5.71 38.89 2.25
CA VAL A 19 6.53 37.73 2.63
C VAL A 19 7.99 38.13 2.84
N LEU A 20 8.52 38.96 1.96
CA LEU A 20 9.85 39.58 2.08
C LEU A 20 9.63 41.08 2.24
N THR A 21 9.97 41.62 3.41
CA THR A 21 9.88 43.05 3.73
C THR A 21 11.28 43.65 3.86
N GLU A 22 11.38 44.97 3.83
CA GLU A 22 12.66 45.72 3.87
C GLU A 22 13.49 45.44 5.13
N GLU A 23 12.80 45.13 6.24
CA GLU A 23 13.40 44.89 7.56
C GLU A 23 13.70 43.40 7.82
N GLU A 24 13.20 42.49 6.98
CA GLU A 24 13.31 41.05 7.17
C GLU A 24 14.33 40.35 6.23
N VAL A 25 14.57 39.08 6.55
CA VAL A 25 15.49 38.16 5.88
C VAL A 25 15.20 38.08 4.37
N LYS A 26 16.27 38.17 3.56
CA LYS A 26 16.29 37.94 2.09
C LYS A 26 15.87 36.52 1.65
N CYS A 27 15.37 35.71 2.58
CA CYS A 27 14.92 34.35 2.37
C CYS A 27 13.79 34.02 3.36
N LYS A 28 12.66 33.55 2.85
CA LYS A 28 11.52 33.14 3.68
C LYS A 28 10.92 31.84 3.16
N LYS A 29 10.54 30.98 4.11
CA LYS A 29 9.82 29.74 3.89
C LYS A 29 8.37 29.92 4.35
N LEU A 30 7.43 29.53 3.49
CA LEU A 30 6.00 29.54 3.74
C LEU A 30 5.45 28.12 3.66
N LEU A 31 4.45 27.84 4.49
CA LEU A 31 3.66 26.63 4.39
C LEU A 31 2.22 27.01 4.03
N LEU A 32 1.78 26.58 2.86
CA LEU A 32 0.46 26.88 2.33
C LEU A 32 -0.45 25.65 2.42
N THR A 33 -1.75 25.94 2.55
CA THR A 33 -2.82 24.96 2.64
C THR A 33 -3.67 24.96 1.37
N THR A 34 -4.41 23.87 1.14
CA THR A 34 -5.38 23.81 0.04
C THR A 34 -6.67 24.55 0.40
N VAL A 35 -7.36 25.08 -0.61
CA VAL A 35 -8.61 25.85 -0.41
C VAL A 35 -9.87 25.03 -0.68
N LYS A 36 -9.72 23.86 -1.31
CA LYS A 36 -10.79 22.94 -1.68
C LYS A 36 -10.36 21.49 -1.46
N ASP A 37 -11.33 20.63 -1.16
CA ASP A 37 -11.10 19.19 -1.14
C ASP A 37 -10.71 18.70 -2.54
N ASN A 38 -9.82 17.71 -2.59
CA ASN A 38 -9.34 17.09 -3.81
C ASN A 38 -8.77 18.08 -4.84
N GLN A 39 -8.19 19.18 -4.36
CA GLN A 39 -7.55 20.17 -5.22
C GLN A 39 -6.40 19.53 -6.00
N LYS A 40 -6.44 19.62 -7.32
CA LYS A 40 -5.46 19.02 -8.26
C LYS A 40 -4.36 19.96 -8.71
N LYS A 41 -4.49 21.24 -8.42
CA LYS A 41 -3.55 22.27 -8.85
C LYS A 41 -3.48 23.39 -7.83
N ALA A 42 -2.27 23.77 -7.46
CA ALA A 42 -2.02 24.99 -6.70
C ALA A 42 -1.43 26.06 -7.63
N VAL A 43 -1.93 27.27 -7.45
CA VAL A 43 -1.48 28.46 -8.17
C VAL A 43 -1.01 29.46 -7.12
N ILE A 44 0.27 29.79 -7.14
CA ILE A 44 0.85 30.83 -6.28
C ILE A 44 1.23 32.00 -7.17
N GLU A 45 0.60 33.15 -6.94
CA GLU A 45 0.88 34.39 -7.68
C GLU A 45 1.71 35.33 -6.80
N LEU A 46 2.79 35.86 -7.35
CA LEU A 46 3.77 36.71 -6.69
C LEU A 46 3.56 38.15 -7.12
N TYR A 47 3.59 39.07 -6.15
CA TYR A 47 3.41 40.50 -6.37
C TYR A 47 4.44 41.31 -5.59
N GLU A 48 4.68 42.53 -6.06
CA GLU A 48 5.52 43.54 -5.42
C GLU A 48 4.68 44.80 -5.14
N GLY A 49 4.68 45.27 -3.90
CA GLY A 49 3.99 46.50 -3.55
C GLY A 49 3.83 46.72 -2.05
N THR A 50 3.00 47.70 -1.72
CA THR A 50 2.69 48.13 -0.35
C THR A 50 1.18 48.14 -0.07
N SER A 51 0.33 47.85 -1.08
CA SER A 51 -1.12 47.77 -0.89
C SER A 51 -1.53 46.42 -0.30
N ASP A 52 -2.57 46.41 0.53
CA ASP A 52 -3.22 45.19 1.05
C ASP A 52 -3.97 44.40 -0.04
N GLU A 53 -4.21 45.01 -1.21
CA GLU A 53 -4.93 44.41 -2.33
C GLU A 53 -3.98 44.12 -3.50
N CYS A 54 -3.94 42.87 -3.98
CA CYS A 54 -3.02 42.48 -5.07
C CYS A 54 -3.27 43.25 -6.38
N ILE A 55 -4.50 43.73 -6.61
CA ILE A 55 -4.86 44.47 -7.83
C ILE A 55 -4.11 45.81 -7.95
N ASN A 56 -3.67 46.37 -6.83
CA ASN A 56 -2.94 47.64 -6.77
C ASN A 56 -1.41 47.43 -6.68
N ASN A 57 -0.94 46.18 -6.72
CA ASN A 57 0.47 45.82 -6.65
C ASN A 57 0.97 45.33 -8.01
N GLU A 58 2.29 45.40 -8.23
CA GLU A 58 2.92 44.95 -9.48
C GLU A 58 2.99 43.42 -9.50
N TYR A 59 2.50 42.81 -10.58
CA TYR A 59 2.56 41.37 -10.76
C TYR A 59 3.96 40.93 -11.19
N LEU A 60 4.57 40.02 -10.43
CA LEU A 60 5.91 39.51 -10.72
C LEU A 60 5.89 38.19 -11.48
N GLY A 61 4.99 37.27 -11.10
CA GLY A 61 4.98 35.93 -11.69
C GLY A 61 4.04 34.94 -11.02
N LYS A 62 4.06 33.70 -11.52
CA LYS A 62 3.15 32.64 -11.08
C LYS A 62 3.81 31.27 -11.10
N LEU A 63 3.66 30.57 -9.99
CA LEU A 63 4.02 29.17 -9.82
C LEU A 63 2.78 28.30 -9.95
N VAL A 64 2.90 27.21 -10.68
CA VAL A 64 1.82 26.23 -10.89
C VAL A 64 2.34 24.86 -10.50
N ILE A 65 1.70 24.24 -9.52
CA ILE A 65 2.07 22.92 -9.01
C ILE A 65 0.90 21.97 -9.21
N ALA A 66 1.17 20.77 -9.73
CA ALA A 66 0.21 19.68 -9.82
C ALA A 66 0.13 18.96 -8.47
N ILE A 67 -1.08 18.61 -8.04
CA ILE A 67 -1.34 17.88 -6.80
C ILE A 67 -1.96 16.53 -7.15
N ASP A 68 -1.13 15.51 -7.17
CA ASP A 68 -1.50 14.15 -7.58
C ASP A 68 -1.83 13.25 -6.38
N ARG A 69 -2.55 13.79 -5.40
CA ARG A 69 -3.05 13.06 -4.24
C ARG A 69 -4.45 13.51 -3.83
N HIS A 70 -5.02 12.82 -2.85
CA HIS A 70 -6.25 13.24 -2.18
C HIS A 70 -5.90 14.30 -1.14
N THR A 71 -6.59 15.44 -1.16
CA THR A 71 -6.38 16.56 -0.22
C THR A 71 -7.70 16.93 0.44
N VAL A 72 -7.63 17.40 1.68
CA VAL A 72 -8.78 18.01 2.38
C VAL A 72 -8.52 19.51 2.47
N LYS A 73 -9.55 20.33 2.32
CA LYS A 73 -9.44 21.78 2.47
C LYS A 73 -8.76 22.13 3.81
N GLY A 74 -7.77 23.01 3.76
CA GLY A 74 -7.02 23.46 4.92
C GLY A 74 -5.85 22.55 5.30
N ASP A 75 -5.67 21.42 4.62
CA ASP A 75 -4.54 20.51 4.83
C ASP A 75 -3.24 21.19 4.35
N PRO A 76 -2.23 21.40 5.24
CA PRO A 76 -0.96 21.98 4.87
C PRO A 76 -0.11 20.97 4.10
N GLY A 77 0.39 21.38 2.93
CA GLY A 77 1.15 20.44 2.10
C GLY A 77 2.06 21.07 1.07
N ILE A 78 1.97 22.39 0.85
CA ILE A 78 2.76 23.08 -0.16
C ILE A 78 3.76 24.00 0.54
N GLU A 79 5.04 23.71 0.37
CA GLU A 79 6.11 24.55 0.87
C GLU A 79 6.57 25.52 -0.23
N VAL A 80 6.71 26.80 0.11
CA VAL A 80 7.19 27.84 -0.81
C VAL A 80 8.39 28.54 -0.20
N ASN A 81 9.50 28.53 -0.93
CA ASN A 81 10.72 29.24 -0.57
C ASN A 81 10.92 30.42 -1.53
N LEU A 82 10.99 31.62 -0.97
CA LEU A 82 11.35 32.84 -1.67
C LEU A 82 12.72 33.29 -1.21
N ARG A 83 13.61 33.60 -2.15
CA ARG A 83 14.94 34.12 -1.88
C ARG A 83 15.25 35.27 -2.83
N LEU A 84 15.62 36.41 -2.30
CA LEU A 84 16.10 37.55 -3.05
C LEU A 84 17.61 37.70 -2.86
N ASN A 85 18.39 37.84 -3.92
CA ASN A 85 19.84 38.08 -3.80
C ASN A 85 20.17 39.58 -3.83
N ASP A 86 21.45 39.92 -3.66
CA ASP A 86 21.92 41.31 -3.63
C ASP A 86 21.85 41.99 -5.01
N GLU A 87 21.71 41.21 -6.08
CA GLU A 87 21.61 41.68 -7.47
C GLU A 87 20.15 41.97 -7.87
N GLY A 88 19.18 41.76 -6.98
CA GLY A 88 17.76 41.92 -7.27
C GLY A 88 17.12 40.72 -7.95
N MET A 89 17.75 39.56 -8.03
CA MET A 89 17.12 38.35 -8.57
C MET A 89 16.27 37.66 -7.49
N LEU A 90 14.97 37.56 -7.74
CA LEU A 90 14.03 36.79 -6.94
C LEU A 90 13.98 35.35 -7.44
N TYR A 91 14.35 34.43 -6.57
CA TYR A 91 14.23 32.98 -6.74
C TYR A 91 13.04 32.51 -5.93
N ALA A 92 12.03 31.95 -6.61
CA ALA A 92 10.86 31.37 -5.97
C ALA A 92 10.76 29.91 -6.35
N LYS A 93 10.75 29.02 -5.36
CA LYS A 93 10.59 27.59 -5.54
C LYS A 93 9.47 27.10 -4.63
N ALA A 94 8.59 26.28 -5.16
CA ALA A 94 7.50 25.69 -4.40
C ALA A 94 7.38 24.20 -4.70
N TRP A 95 7.04 23.41 -3.70
CA TRP A 95 6.81 21.98 -3.88
C TRP A 95 5.75 21.44 -2.93
N ASP A 96 5.15 20.35 -3.36
CA ASP A 96 4.24 19.57 -2.53
C ASP A 96 5.02 18.54 -1.71
N ILE A 97 4.87 18.54 -0.39
CA ILE A 97 5.67 17.74 0.55
C ILE A 97 5.47 16.24 0.31
N ASP A 98 4.25 15.83 -0.03
CA ASP A 98 3.90 14.41 -0.17
C ASP A 98 4.17 13.88 -1.59
N SER A 99 3.77 14.62 -2.63
CA SER A 99 3.96 14.17 -4.01
C SER A 99 5.33 14.49 -4.59
N GLY A 100 6.07 15.43 -4.00
CA GLY A 100 7.34 15.92 -4.52
C GLY A 100 7.22 16.76 -5.80
N ALA A 101 6.00 17.05 -6.26
CA ALA A 101 5.78 17.93 -7.40
C ALA A 101 6.30 19.33 -7.10
N GLU A 102 7.12 19.88 -7.97
CA GLU A 102 7.78 21.17 -7.75
C GLU A 102 7.61 22.13 -8.93
N ALA A 103 7.72 23.42 -8.63
CA ALA A 103 7.75 24.50 -9.60
C ALA A 103 8.76 25.54 -9.13
N GLU A 104 9.49 26.14 -10.08
CA GLU A 104 10.43 27.22 -9.79
C GLU A 104 10.35 28.33 -10.84
N ILE A 105 10.64 29.55 -10.41
CA ILE A 105 10.78 30.71 -11.27
C ILE A 105 11.90 31.61 -10.75
N LYS A 106 12.59 32.26 -11.69
CA LYS A 106 13.61 33.28 -11.43
C LYS A 106 13.14 34.57 -12.09
N ILE A 107 13.06 35.63 -11.32
CA ILE A 107 12.51 36.92 -11.75
C ILE A 107 13.57 37.97 -11.44
N GLU A 108 13.91 38.78 -12.43
CA GLU A 108 14.76 39.95 -12.22
C GLU A 108 13.91 41.06 -11.59
N HIS A 109 14.09 41.28 -10.30
CA HIS A 109 13.57 42.39 -9.54
C HIS A 109 14.66 43.46 -9.49
N SER A 110 14.87 44.13 -10.63
CA SER A 110 15.84 45.21 -10.75
C SER A 110 15.21 46.53 -10.31
N HIS A 111 15.92 47.17 -9.40
CA HIS A 111 15.77 48.58 -9.04
C HIS A 111 16.27 49.50 -10.16
N SER A 112 15.98 49.18 -11.42
CA SER A 112 16.19 50.11 -12.52
C SER A 112 14.93 50.94 -12.63
N GLU A 113 15.08 52.24 -12.40
CA GLU A 113 14.12 53.28 -12.75
C GLU A 113 13.31 52.89 -13.99
N ARG A 114 12.14 52.30 -13.76
CA ARG A 114 11.04 52.46 -14.68
C ARG A 114 10.62 53.90 -14.49
N ILE A 115 11.33 54.81 -15.18
CA ILE A 115 10.77 56.05 -15.70
C ILE A 115 9.68 55.61 -16.68
N PHE A 116 8.62 54.98 -16.19
CA PHE A 116 7.33 55.13 -16.82
C PHE A 116 6.86 56.49 -16.35
N LYS A 117 6.84 57.43 -17.30
CA LYS A 117 5.99 58.62 -17.20
C LYS A 117 4.61 58.14 -16.77
N ASP A 118 4.31 58.27 -15.49
CA ASP A 118 2.93 58.40 -15.07
C ASP A 118 2.41 59.67 -15.73
N GLU A 119 1.33 59.47 -16.48
CA GLU A 119 0.52 60.49 -17.13
C GLU A 119 1.19 61.24 -18.29
N LEU A 120 0.81 60.83 -19.51
CA LEU A 120 0.85 61.71 -20.68
C LEU A 120 0.14 63.03 -20.32
N SER A 121 0.90 64.10 -20.16
CA SER A 121 0.34 65.45 -20.13
C SER A 121 -0.27 65.76 -21.50
N ARG A 122 -1.35 66.55 -21.50
CA ARG A 122 -2.06 66.98 -22.73
C ARG A 122 -1.16 67.68 -23.75
N ASP A 123 0.04 68.10 -23.36
CA ASP A 123 0.95 68.90 -24.19
C ASP A 123 1.82 68.03 -25.11
N GLU A 124 1.96 66.71 -24.86
CA GLU A 124 2.71 65.80 -25.76
C GLU A 124 1.87 65.25 -26.92
N ILE A 125 0.53 65.33 -26.84
CA ILE A 125 -0.37 64.88 -27.91
C ILE A 125 -0.37 65.87 -29.10
N GLU A 126 -0.10 67.16 -28.88
CA GLU A 126 -0.07 68.16 -29.95
C GLU A 126 1.21 68.16 -30.80
N THR A 127 2.30 67.57 -30.29
CA THR A 127 3.60 67.58 -30.99
C THR A 127 3.73 66.42 -31.98
N ILE A 128 3.01 65.31 -31.77
CA ILE A 128 3.05 64.13 -32.64
C ILE A 128 2.25 64.32 -33.95
N SER A 129 1.36 65.31 -34.02
CA SER A 129 0.61 65.65 -35.25
C SER A 129 1.35 66.57 -36.23
N ARG A 130 2.60 67.00 -35.93
CA ARG A 130 3.35 67.93 -36.79
C ARG A 130 4.79 67.49 -37.04
N THR A 131 5.02 66.31 -37.62
CA THR A 131 6.20 66.09 -38.50
C THR A 131 6.08 64.76 -39.24
N SER A 132 5.16 64.73 -40.21
CA SER A 132 5.38 63.87 -41.38
C SER A 132 6.42 64.57 -42.24
N GLN A 133 7.60 63.96 -42.45
CA GLN A 133 8.26 63.81 -43.76
C GLN A 133 9.78 63.53 -43.66
N THR A 134 10.11 62.28 -44.00
CA THR A 134 11.14 61.83 -44.96
C THR A 134 12.62 62.23 -44.84
N LYS A 135 13.43 61.15 -44.76
CA LYS A 135 14.70 60.87 -45.50
C LYS A 135 15.90 61.82 -45.30
N ASN A 136 17.02 61.30 -44.79
CA ASN A 136 18.09 60.70 -45.62
C ASN A 136 19.23 60.13 -44.75
N ILE A 137 19.99 59.23 -45.37
CA ILE A 137 21.08 58.38 -44.84
C ILE A 137 22.44 59.09 -44.98
N GLU A 138 23.43 58.59 -44.22
CA GLU A 138 24.92 58.77 -44.28
C GLU A 138 25.46 59.59 -43.11
N SER A 139 26.62 59.36 -42.51
CA SER A 139 27.63 58.29 -42.46
C SER A 139 28.70 58.78 -41.46
N LEU A 140 29.46 57.85 -40.88
CA LEU A 140 30.86 58.04 -40.41
C LEU A 140 31.17 58.81 -39.10
N THR A 141 31.76 58.01 -38.20
CA THR A 141 32.99 58.19 -37.38
C THR A 141 33.04 59.15 -36.19
N GLU A 142 33.52 58.54 -35.10
CA GLU A 142 34.10 59.09 -33.88
C GLU A 142 35.29 60.01 -34.19
N ASP A 143 35.22 61.26 -33.70
CA ASP A 143 36.34 61.97 -33.09
C ASP A 143 35.85 63.33 -32.55
N GLU A 144 36.52 63.79 -31.48
CA GLU A 144 36.50 65.15 -30.91
C GLU A 144 35.26 65.64 -30.14
N LEU A 145 35.36 65.52 -28.81
CA LEU A 145 34.79 66.50 -27.88
C LEU A 145 35.73 66.60 -26.67
N LEU A 146 36.46 67.71 -26.56
CA LEU A 146 36.69 68.48 -25.33
C LEU A 146 37.74 69.58 -25.59
N ASP A 147 37.27 70.76 -25.96
CA ASP A 147 37.92 72.03 -25.64
C ASP A 147 36.86 73.13 -25.68
N ASP A 148 36.55 73.74 -24.52
CA ASP A 148 36.52 75.20 -24.45
C ASP A 148 36.67 75.70 -23.00
N TYR A 149 37.44 76.77 -22.93
CA TYR A 149 38.01 77.51 -21.82
C TYR A 149 36.98 78.39 -21.09
N GLN A 150 37.26 78.72 -19.82
CA GLN A 150 37.66 80.06 -19.31
C GLN A 150 38.06 79.93 -17.82
N LYS A 151 39.33 80.19 -17.43
CA LYS A 151 39.91 81.47 -16.91
C LYS A 151 39.13 82.06 -15.73
N GLN A 152 39.68 82.53 -14.61
CA GLN A 152 40.97 83.14 -14.21
C GLN A 152 40.93 83.14 -12.64
N ASP A 153 41.97 83.14 -11.80
CA ASP A 153 43.15 83.99 -11.67
C ASP A 153 44.11 83.35 -10.63
N THR A 154 45.42 83.37 -10.84
CA THR A 154 46.38 83.62 -9.74
C THR A 154 47.69 84.16 -10.32
N GLU A 155 48.15 85.26 -9.73
CA GLU A 155 49.30 86.07 -10.12
C GLU A 155 50.65 85.36 -9.92
N GLU A 156 51.60 85.74 -10.78
CA GLU A 156 53.01 85.40 -10.77
C GLU A 156 53.78 86.08 -9.63
N ILE A 157 54.80 85.41 -9.09
CA ILE A 157 56.11 86.03 -8.80
C ILE A 157 57.22 85.08 -9.28
N GLN A 158 58.00 85.54 -10.26
CA GLN A 158 59.28 84.98 -10.74
C GLN A 158 60.34 85.16 -9.63
N THR A 159 61.32 84.27 -9.42
CA THR A 159 62.58 84.07 -10.15
C THR A 159 63.30 82.92 -9.40
N GLU A 160 64.27 82.14 -9.89
CA GLU A 160 65.42 82.43 -10.72
C GLU A 160 66.12 81.11 -11.12
N VAL A 161 66.80 81.15 -12.26
CA VAL A 161 67.52 80.06 -12.95
C VAL A 161 68.75 79.61 -12.18
N THR A 162 69.02 78.30 -12.07
CA THR A 162 70.38 77.74 -12.26
C THR A 162 70.40 76.26 -12.70
N ASN A 163 70.78 76.07 -13.97
CA ASN A 163 71.88 75.23 -14.48
C ASN A 163 71.95 73.69 -14.26
N LYS A 164 71.95 72.99 -15.42
CA LYS A 164 72.79 71.84 -15.84
C LYS A 164 72.73 70.53 -15.04
N LYS A 165 72.13 69.50 -15.67
CA LYS A 165 72.85 68.43 -16.42
C LYS A 165 71.85 67.38 -16.90
N ASP A 166 71.71 67.27 -18.22
CA ASP A 166 71.21 66.05 -18.85
C ASP A 166 72.19 64.91 -18.57
N PHE A 167 71.78 63.99 -17.70
CA PHE A 167 72.41 62.68 -17.55
C PHE A 167 71.34 61.59 -17.65
N LEU A 168 71.36 60.95 -18.82
CA LEU A 168 70.91 59.58 -19.14
C LEU A 168 69.40 59.29 -19.27
N PRO A 169 68.80 59.43 -20.47
CA PRO A 169 67.46 58.90 -20.77
C PRO A 169 67.32 57.38 -20.51
N LEU A 170 68.42 56.62 -20.57
CA LEU A 170 68.48 55.18 -20.27
C LEU A 170 68.18 54.83 -18.79
N LEU A 171 68.57 55.69 -17.84
CA LEU A 171 68.35 55.42 -16.42
C LEU A 171 66.87 55.59 -16.05
N LYS A 172 66.19 56.55 -16.69
CA LYS A 172 64.74 56.75 -16.53
C LYS A 172 63.93 55.59 -17.10
N SER A 173 64.30 55.06 -18.27
CA SER A 173 63.62 53.89 -18.84
C SER A 173 63.82 52.63 -17.99
N ILE A 174 65.02 52.42 -17.44
CA ILE A 174 65.29 51.31 -16.51
C ILE A 174 64.47 51.46 -15.22
N LEU A 175 64.35 52.67 -14.66
CA LEU A 175 63.55 52.94 -13.47
C LEU A 175 62.06 52.67 -13.71
N ILE A 176 61.52 53.07 -14.86
CA ILE A 176 60.11 52.81 -15.23
C ILE A 176 59.85 51.30 -15.35
N ILE A 177 60.75 50.55 -16.00
CA ILE A 177 60.62 49.09 -16.11
C ILE A 177 60.65 48.42 -14.73
N LEU A 178 61.50 48.91 -13.82
CA LEU A 178 61.59 48.38 -12.45
C LEU A 178 60.31 48.68 -11.66
N ILE A 179 59.74 49.89 -11.79
CA ILE A 179 58.46 50.24 -11.17
C ILE A 179 57.32 49.37 -11.71
N VAL A 180 57.26 49.14 -13.03
CA VAL A 180 56.26 48.27 -13.65
C VAL A 180 56.42 46.82 -13.17
N ALA A 181 57.64 46.31 -13.08
CA ALA A 181 57.91 44.97 -12.55
C ALA A 181 57.44 44.83 -11.09
N VAL A 182 57.66 45.85 -10.26
CA VAL A 182 57.17 45.88 -8.87
C VAL A 182 55.64 45.90 -8.83
N ILE A 183 54.98 46.68 -9.69
CA ILE A 183 53.51 46.71 -9.79
C ILE A 183 52.96 45.33 -10.19
N VAL A 184 53.56 44.65 -11.17
CA VAL A 184 53.14 43.30 -11.58
C VAL A 184 53.28 42.29 -10.44
N VAL A 185 54.38 42.36 -9.68
CA VAL A 185 54.57 41.51 -8.49
C VAL A 185 53.52 41.82 -7.42
N LEU A 186 53.22 43.09 -7.16
CA LEU A 186 52.19 43.50 -6.20
C LEU A 186 50.79 43.05 -6.63
N LEU A 187 50.46 43.16 -7.92
CA LEU A 187 49.20 42.66 -8.48
C LEU A 187 49.10 41.13 -8.36
N GLY A 188 50.19 40.41 -8.67
CA GLY A 188 50.25 38.96 -8.48
C GLY A 188 50.09 38.54 -7.02
N PHE A 189 50.70 39.30 -6.10
CA PHE A 189 50.56 39.06 -4.66
C PHE A 189 49.14 39.35 -4.15
N GLY A 190 48.50 40.39 -4.66
CA GLY A 190 47.10 40.71 -4.39
C GLY A 190 46.15 39.60 -4.85
N ILE A 191 46.30 39.13 -6.10
CA ILE A 191 45.50 38.02 -6.65
C ILE A 191 45.72 36.74 -5.84
N PHE A 192 46.96 36.43 -5.44
CA PHE A 192 47.27 35.28 -4.60
C PHE A 192 46.59 35.35 -3.22
N PHE A 193 46.62 36.51 -2.57
CA PHE A 193 45.98 36.71 -1.27
C PHE A 193 44.46 36.59 -1.34
N VAL A 194 43.83 37.16 -2.38
CA VAL A 194 42.40 37.03 -2.64
C VAL A 194 42.05 35.57 -2.90
N GLY A 195 42.80 34.88 -3.77
CA GLY A 195 42.59 33.46 -4.06
C GLY A 195 42.68 32.57 -2.81
N LYS A 196 43.64 32.84 -1.92
CA LYS A 196 43.77 32.13 -0.64
C LYS A 196 42.53 32.34 0.26
N LYS A 197 42.04 33.58 0.37
CA LYS A 197 40.84 33.89 1.17
C LYS A 197 39.56 33.27 0.61
N VAL A 198 39.40 33.28 -0.71
CA VAL A 198 38.29 32.62 -1.39
C VAL A 198 38.33 31.10 -1.18
N SER A 199 39.52 30.49 -1.27
CA SER A 199 39.71 29.06 -1.01
C SER A 199 39.36 28.68 0.44
N GLU A 200 39.79 29.47 1.43
CA GLU A 200 39.40 29.28 2.84
C GLU A 200 37.88 29.34 3.03
N TYR A 201 37.20 30.30 2.38
CA TYR A 201 35.74 30.44 2.44
C TYR A 201 35.01 29.25 1.82
N ILE A 202 35.46 28.78 0.64
CA ILE A 202 34.88 27.60 -0.03
C ILE A 202 35.02 26.35 0.86
N ASN A 203 36.21 26.15 1.44
CA ASN A 203 36.46 25.01 2.32
C ASN A 203 35.57 25.05 3.58
N TYR A 204 35.37 26.23 4.17
CA TYR A 204 34.46 26.41 5.30
C TYR A 204 33.02 26.03 4.94
N GLN A 205 32.50 26.53 3.82
CA GLN A 205 31.16 26.22 3.34
C GLN A 205 30.97 24.73 3.03
N ASN A 206 31.98 24.08 2.44
CA ASN A 206 31.94 22.65 2.16
C ASN A 206 31.91 21.82 3.45
N ASN A 207 32.70 22.19 4.46
CA ASN A 207 32.71 21.49 5.74
C ASN A 207 31.37 21.59 6.47
N LEU A 208 30.71 22.76 6.44
CA LEU A 208 29.35 22.91 6.99
C LEU A 208 28.35 21.96 6.32
N LYS A 209 28.34 21.91 4.99
CA LYS A 209 27.46 20.99 4.24
C LYS A 209 27.76 19.52 4.57
N ILE A 210 29.04 19.16 4.73
CA ILE A 210 29.44 17.80 5.11
C ILE A 210 28.90 17.44 6.49
N GLU A 211 28.93 18.37 7.45
CA GLU A 211 28.37 18.14 8.79
C GLU A 211 26.84 17.98 8.75
N GLU A 212 26.14 18.79 7.95
CA GLU A 212 24.69 18.65 7.75
C GLU A 212 24.33 17.30 7.11
N MET A 213 25.06 16.90 6.06
CA MET A 213 24.87 15.60 5.41
C MET A 213 25.10 14.44 6.40
N LYS A 214 26.13 14.52 7.24
CA LYS A 214 26.39 13.51 8.29
C LYS A 214 25.25 13.43 9.31
N LYS A 215 24.64 14.57 9.68
CA LYS A 215 23.49 14.59 10.58
C LYS A 215 22.27 13.92 9.94
N ILE A 216 21.99 14.24 8.68
CA ILE A 216 20.88 13.64 7.91
C ILE A 216 21.10 12.13 7.76
N GLU A 217 22.31 11.70 7.42
CA GLU A 217 22.65 10.29 7.29
C GLU A 217 22.45 9.54 8.61
N LYS A 218 22.91 10.11 9.73
CA LYS A 218 22.71 9.54 11.06
C LYS A 218 21.23 9.43 11.42
N GLU A 219 20.44 10.47 11.15
CA GLU A 219 18.99 10.47 11.40
C GLU A 219 18.29 9.40 10.56
N ASN A 220 18.68 9.24 9.29
CA ASN A 220 18.14 8.21 8.41
C ASN A 220 18.52 6.80 8.88
N GLN A 221 19.77 6.60 9.33
CA GLN A 221 20.20 5.33 9.93
C GLN A 221 19.41 5.00 11.21
N GLU A 222 19.17 5.98 12.08
CA GLU A 222 18.36 5.79 13.28
C GLU A 222 16.89 5.47 12.96
N LYS A 223 16.31 6.14 11.96
CA LYS A 223 14.95 5.84 11.47
C LYS A 223 14.87 4.43 10.90
N GLN A 224 15.86 4.04 10.09
CA GLN A 224 15.93 2.70 9.52
C GLN A 224 16.06 1.63 10.60
N ALA A 225 16.95 1.82 11.58
CA ALA A 225 17.12 0.90 12.70
C ALA A 225 15.85 0.76 13.57
N LYS A 226 15.09 1.84 13.75
CA LYS A 226 13.78 1.79 14.44
C LYS A 226 12.76 0.98 13.63
N LYS A 227 12.68 1.19 12.32
CA LYS A 227 11.79 0.45 11.42
C LYS A 227 12.12 -1.04 11.39
N ASP A 228 13.40 -1.39 11.33
CA ASP A 228 13.85 -2.79 11.32
C ASP A 228 13.55 -3.50 12.64
N LYS A 229 13.71 -2.81 13.78
CA LYS A 229 13.29 -3.33 15.09
C LYS A 229 11.78 -3.58 15.16
N GLN A 230 10.98 -2.64 14.65
CA GLN A 230 9.53 -2.78 14.62
C GLN A 230 9.09 -3.96 13.74
N ASN A 231 9.66 -4.08 12.53
CA ASN A 231 9.39 -5.21 11.64
C ASN A 231 9.72 -6.57 12.29
N LEU A 232 10.84 -6.64 13.03
CA LEU A 232 11.24 -7.85 13.75
C LEU A 232 10.27 -8.19 14.90
N GLU A 233 9.75 -7.18 15.59
CA GLU A 233 8.77 -7.33 16.66
C GLU A 233 7.42 -7.80 16.11
N ASP A 234 6.95 -7.19 15.02
CA ASP A 234 5.73 -7.59 14.30
C ASP A 234 5.84 -9.03 13.77
N GLU A 235 7.00 -9.42 13.24
CA GLU A 235 7.24 -10.80 12.78
C GLU A 235 7.22 -11.81 13.94
N LYS A 236 7.79 -11.47 15.10
CA LYS A 236 7.72 -12.31 16.30
C LYS A 236 6.29 -12.50 16.78
N ILE A 237 5.50 -11.43 16.82
CA ILE A 237 4.08 -11.47 17.20
C ILE A 237 3.31 -12.38 16.22
N ARG A 238 3.55 -12.24 14.91
CA ARG A 238 2.90 -13.08 13.90
C ARG A 238 3.23 -14.57 14.09
N LEU A 239 4.51 -14.89 14.32
CA LEU A 239 4.95 -16.28 14.57
C LEU A 239 4.36 -16.86 15.86
N GLU A 240 4.21 -16.06 16.91
CA GLU A 240 3.59 -16.48 18.16
C GLU A 240 2.09 -16.74 17.99
N GLN A 241 1.38 -15.86 17.28
CA GLN A 241 -0.03 -16.05 16.93
C GLN A 241 -0.25 -17.31 16.09
N GLU A 242 0.60 -17.57 15.09
CA GLU A 242 0.51 -18.77 14.26
C GLU A 242 0.73 -20.05 15.08
N LYS A 243 1.68 -20.02 16.03
CA LYS A 243 1.90 -21.14 16.97
C LYS A 243 0.66 -21.38 17.86
N LEU A 244 0.10 -20.32 18.43
CA LEU A 244 -1.09 -20.40 19.28
C LEU A 244 -2.30 -20.94 18.50
N GLU A 245 -2.48 -20.52 17.25
CA GLU A 245 -3.55 -21.01 16.39
C GLU A 245 -3.38 -22.49 16.04
N LYS A 246 -2.16 -22.93 15.72
CA LYS A 246 -1.87 -24.36 15.49
C LYS A 246 -2.17 -25.20 16.73
N GLU A 247 -1.77 -24.73 17.91
CA GLU A 247 -2.07 -25.42 19.18
C GLU A 247 -3.58 -25.49 19.44
N ARG A 248 -4.32 -24.40 19.15
CA ARG A 248 -5.78 -24.37 19.29
C ARG A 248 -6.45 -25.38 18.35
N LEU A 249 -6.03 -25.44 17.09
CA LEU A 249 -6.55 -26.38 16.10
C LEU A 249 -6.23 -27.84 16.50
N GLU A 250 -5.05 -28.11 17.05
CA GLU A 250 -4.70 -29.44 17.53
C GLU A 250 -5.56 -29.85 18.74
N LYS A 251 -5.75 -28.95 19.70
CA LYS A 251 -6.66 -29.17 20.84
C LYS A 251 -8.09 -29.44 20.38
N GLU A 252 -8.61 -28.67 19.43
CA GLU A 252 -9.95 -28.85 18.89
C GLU A 252 -10.09 -30.21 18.16
N LYS A 253 -9.08 -30.62 17.38
CA LYS A 253 -9.04 -31.94 16.73
C LYS A 253 -9.05 -33.07 17.77
N LEU A 254 -8.25 -32.95 18.82
CA LEU A 254 -8.19 -33.94 19.90
C LEU A 254 -9.52 -34.04 20.65
N GLU A 255 -10.17 -32.91 20.92
CA GLU A 255 -11.49 -32.89 21.57
C GLU A 255 -12.56 -33.54 20.70
N LYS A 256 -12.57 -33.24 19.38
CA LYS A 256 -13.47 -33.90 18.41
C LYS A 256 -13.25 -35.41 18.37
N GLN A 257 -11.99 -35.86 18.34
CA GLN A 257 -11.65 -37.30 18.39
C GLN A 257 -12.14 -37.96 19.68
N LYS A 258 -11.92 -37.32 20.84
CA LYS A 258 -12.42 -37.82 22.13
C LYS A 258 -13.94 -37.91 22.17
N LEU A 259 -14.64 -36.90 21.63
CA LEU A 259 -16.10 -36.89 21.59
C LEU A 259 -16.64 -37.98 20.66
N GLU A 260 -15.99 -38.22 19.51
CA GLU A 260 -16.37 -39.28 18.60
C GLU A 260 -16.15 -40.67 19.21
N GLN A 261 -15.01 -40.87 19.88
CA GLN A 261 -14.73 -42.11 20.60
C GLN A 261 -15.77 -42.37 21.70
N LEU A 262 -16.12 -41.35 22.49
CA LEU A 262 -17.16 -41.45 23.52
C LEU A 262 -18.53 -41.80 22.93
N LYS A 263 -18.87 -41.27 21.75
CA LYS A 263 -20.12 -41.63 21.04
C LYS A 263 -20.10 -43.11 20.64
N ARG A 264 -19.01 -43.60 20.05
CA ARG A 264 -18.85 -45.01 19.67
C ARG A 264 -18.95 -45.94 20.88
N GLU A 265 -18.29 -45.61 21.98
CA GLU A 265 -18.35 -46.38 23.23
C GLU A 265 -19.77 -46.43 23.80
N LYS A 266 -20.52 -45.32 23.75
CA LYS A 266 -21.93 -45.28 24.15
C LYS A 266 -22.82 -46.13 23.25
N GLU A 267 -22.65 -46.05 21.93
CA GLU A 267 -23.40 -46.87 20.96
C GLU A 267 -23.12 -48.36 21.15
N GLU A 268 -21.86 -48.76 21.35
CA GLU A 268 -21.48 -50.14 21.65
C GLU A 268 -22.07 -50.63 22.98
N ALA A 269 -22.06 -49.79 24.03
CA ALA A 269 -22.67 -50.13 25.31
C ALA A 269 -24.19 -50.31 25.16
N GLU A 270 -24.87 -49.45 24.40
CA GLU A 270 -26.31 -49.57 24.14
C GLU A 270 -26.64 -50.84 23.34
N LEU A 271 -25.82 -51.21 22.35
CA LEU A 271 -25.94 -52.46 21.61
C LEU A 271 -25.80 -53.68 22.53
N LYS A 272 -24.79 -53.69 23.42
CA LYS A 272 -24.58 -54.76 24.39
C LYS A 272 -25.77 -54.89 25.35
N ILE A 273 -26.33 -53.78 25.82
CA ILE A 273 -27.54 -53.78 26.66
C ILE A 273 -28.72 -54.39 25.90
N LYS A 274 -28.97 -53.95 24.66
CA LYS A 274 -30.06 -54.50 23.81
C LYS A 274 -29.88 -55.99 23.53
N GLU A 275 -28.65 -56.45 23.33
CA GLU A 275 -28.34 -57.87 23.13
C GLU A 275 -28.59 -58.68 24.40
N GLN A 276 -28.15 -58.17 25.55
CA GLN A 276 -28.41 -58.79 26.85
C GLN A 276 -29.91 -58.88 27.15
N GLU A 277 -30.68 -57.82 26.90
CA GLU A 277 -32.14 -57.82 27.04
C GLU A 277 -32.83 -58.85 26.13
N LYS A 278 -32.33 -59.04 24.90
CA LYS A 278 -32.82 -60.08 23.99
C LYS A 278 -32.51 -61.48 24.51
N LEU A 279 -31.30 -61.69 25.04
CA LEU A 279 -30.89 -62.98 25.61
C LEU A 279 -31.71 -63.33 26.85
N ASP A 280 -31.99 -62.35 27.71
CA ASP A 280 -32.82 -62.53 28.90
C ASP A 280 -34.29 -62.79 28.54
N LYS A 281 -34.81 -62.18 27.47
CA LYS A 281 -36.13 -62.53 26.90
C LYS A 281 -36.14 -63.98 26.38
N LEU A 282 -35.10 -64.40 25.65
CA LEU A 282 -34.99 -65.78 25.16
C LEU A 282 -34.96 -66.80 26.31
N LYS A 283 -34.20 -66.52 27.37
CA LYS A 283 -34.15 -67.38 28.57
C LYS A 283 -35.50 -67.45 29.30
N LYS A 284 -36.23 -66.33 29.39
CA LYS A 284 -37.61 -66.31 29.94
C LYS A 284 -38.59 -67.11 29.08
N ASP A 285 -38.43 -67.08 27.77
CA ASP A 285 -39.26 -67.84 26.84
C ASP A 285 -38.89 -69.33 26.86
N GLU A 286 -37.60 -69.68 27.01
CA GLU A 286 -37.15 -71.06 27.25
C GLU A 286 -37.64 -71.61 28.60
N GLU A 287 -37.62 -70.83 29.69
CA GLU A 287 -38.22 -71.21 30.98
C GLU A 287 -39.74 -71.42 30.89
N LYS A 288 -40.43 -70.69 30.00
CA LYS A 288 -41.86 -70.92 29.69
C LYS A 288 -42.08 -72.17 28.85
N VAL A 289 -41.14 -72.53 27.99
CA VAL A 289 -41.20 -73.76 27.16
C VAL A 289 -40.96 -75.01 28.03
N VAL A 290 -40.05 -74.98 29.00
CA VAL A 290 -39.77 -76.13 29.89
C VAL A 290 -40.96 -76.49 30.80
N LYS A 291 -41.86 -75.55 31.10
CA LYS A 291 -43.08 -75.82 31.91
C LYS A 291 -44.28 -76.33 31.11
N LYS A 292 -44.19 -76.48 29.78
CA LYS A 292 -45.35 -76.81 28.93
C LYS A 292 -45.14 -78.07 28.08
N ASP A 293 -44.66 -79.14 28.68
CA ASP A 293 -44.73 -80.48 28.06
C ASP A 293 -45.42 -81.48 28.99
N LYS A 294 -46.77 -81.40 29.01
CA LYS A 294 -47.62 -82.59 29.18
C LYS A 294 -48.73 -82.58 28.13
N LYS A 295 -48.55 -83.51 27.18
CA LYS A 295 -49.58 -84.33 26.50
C LYS A 295 -50.60 -83.58 25.61
N ASP A 296 -50.45 -83.71 24.30
CA ASP A 296 -51.59 -83.75 23.36
C ASP A 296 -51.27 -84.59 22.12
N GLU A 297 -51.99 -85.72 21.95
CA GLU A 297 -52.02 -86.53 20.72
C GLU A 297 -52.84 -85.79 19.65
N ILE A 298 -52.28 -85.56 18.46
CA ILE A 298 -52.99 -84.91 17.34
C ILE A 298 -53.59 -85.98 16.42
N LYS A 299 -54.89 -85.85 16.12
CA LYS A 299 -55.67 -86.70 15.21
C LYS A 299 -55.58 -86.20 13.76
N GLY A 300 -55.42 -87.12 12.80
CA GLY A 300 -55.42 -86.78 11.36
C GLY A 300 -56.82 -86.62 10.79
N VAL A 301 -56.94 -86.31 9.48
CA VAL A 301 -58.23 -86.08 8.79
C VAL A 301 -59.19 -87.30 8.89
N ARG A 302 -58.67 -88.47 9.26
CA ARG A 302 -59.43 -89.71 9.50
C ARG A 302 -59.44 -90.15 10.98
N ASP A 303 -59.16 -89.25 11.93
CA ASP A 303 -58.99 -89.55 13.36
C ASP A 303 -57.94 -90.63 13.68
N LEU A 304 -56.98 -90.82 12.78
CA LEU A 304 -55.91 -91.80 12.95
C LEU A 304 -54.88 -91.28 13.96
N LYS A 305 -54.64 -92.08 15.02
CA LYS A 305 -53.53 -91.89 15.95
C LYS A 305 -52.21 -92.21 15.25
N GLY A 306 -51.21 -91.34 15.37
CA GLY A 306 -49.92 -91.54 14.74
C GLY A 306 -48.84 -90.62 15.27
N LYS A 307 -47.58 -90.90 14.92
CA LYS A 307 -46.43 -90.09 15.33
C LYS A 307 -46.36 -88.81 14.49
N LYS A 308 -46.12 -87.67 15.14
CA LYS A 308 -45.87 -86.39 14.45
C LYS A 308 -44.46 -86.41 13.82
N HIS A 309 -44.35 -86.15 12.52
CA HIS A 309 -43.08 -86.03 11.79
C HIS A 309 -42.93 -84.61 11.24
N PHE A 310 -41.80 -83.97 11.50
CA PHE A 310 -41.46 -82.65 10.97
C PHE A 310 -40.76 -82.79 9.61
N ILE A 311 -41.32 -82.16 8.58
CA ILE A 311 -40.81 -82.24 7.21
C ILE A 311 -39.62 -81.30 7.08
N ARG A 312 -38.43 -81.88 6.89
CA ARG A 312 -37.18 -81.12 6.64
C ARG A 312 -37.03 -80.78 5.15
N LYS A 313 -36.29 -79.72 4.86
CA LYS A 313 -35.91 -79.33 3.49
C LYS A 313 -35.26 -80.52 2.78
N GLY A 314 -35.73 -80.85 1.57
CA GLY A 314 -35.24 -81.97 0.76
C GLY A 314 -35.91 -83.33 1.04
N GLN A 315 -36.81 -83.45 2.02
CA GLN A 315 -37.61 -84.66 2.19
C GLN A 315 -38.78 -84.72 1.21
N ASN A 316 -39.17 -85.94 0.83
CA ASN A 316 -40.36 -86.24 0.05
C ASN A 316 -41.15 -87.39 0.72
N LEU A 317 -42.41 -87.58 0.34
CA LEU A 317 -43.25 -88.63 0.94
C LEU A 317 -42.68 -90.03 0.73
N TRP A 318 -41.99 -90.25 -0.39
CA TRP A 318 -41.31 -91.52 -0.69
C TRP A 318 -40.27 -91.90 0.36
N ASN A 319 -39.34 -90.98 0.66
CA ASN A 319 -38.30 -91.19 1.66
C ASN A 319 -38.86 -91.28 3.08
N ILE A 320 -39.95 -90.55 3.35
CA ILE A 320 -40.66 -90.63 4.64
C ILE A 320 -41.29 -92.02 4.78
N CYS A 321 -42.00 -92.54 3.77
CA CYS A 321 -42.54 -93.90 3.80
C CYS A 321 -41.45 -94.96 3.88
N LYS A 322 -40.34 -94.81 3.14
CA LYS A 322 -39.17 -95.69 3.25
C LYS A 322 -38.64 -95.71 4.68
N LYS A 323 -38.58 -94.56 5.36
CA LYS A 323 -38.08 -94.45 6.73
C LYS A 323 -39.01 -95.10 7.76
N TYR A 324 -40.32 -94.89 7.64
CA TYR A 324 -41.28 -95.30 8.68
C TYR A 324 -41.93 -96.66 8.45
N TYR A 325 -42.03 -97.11 7.20
CA TYR A 325 -42.71 -98.35 6.83
C TYR A 325 -41.81 -99.36 6.13
N SER A 326 -40.54 -98.99 5.89
CA SER A 326 -39.58 -99.74 5.07
C SER A 326 -40.06 -100.03 3.64
N ASP A 327 -41.13 -99.36 3.22
CA ASP A 327 -41.77 -99.56 1.92
C ASP A 327 -42.27 -98.19 1.42
N PRO A 328 -41.66 -97.63 0.36
CA PRO A 328 -42.07 -96.35 -0.19
C PRO A 328 -43.48 -96.34 -0.78
N TRP A 329 -44.03 -97.49 -1.19
CA TRP A 329 -45.30 -97.60 -1.92
C TRP A 329 -46.55 -97.27 -1.07
N TYR A 330 -46.38 -96.92 0.19
CA TYR A 330 -47.44 -96.39 1.06
C TYR A 330 -47.67 -94.87 0.91
N TYR A 331 -46.80 -94.16 0.19
CA TYR A 331 -46.88 -92.71 0.07
C TYR A 331 -48.21 -92.17 -0.46
N PRO A 332 -48.94 -92.85 -1.39
CA PRO A 332 -50.21 -92.32 -1.89
C PRO A 332 -51.29 -92.29 -0.81
N ASP A 333 -51.36 -93.32 0.03
CA ASP A 333 -52.35 -93.37 1.11
C ASP A 333 -51.92 -92.53 2.32
N LEU A 334 -50.62 -92.44 2.59
CA LEU A 334 -50.09 -91.49 3.57
C LEU A 334 -50.42 -90.04 3.20
N ALA A 335 -50.33 -89.68 1.92
CA ALA A 335 -50.75 -88.36 1.41
C ALA A 335 -52.24 -88.11 1.68
N LYS A 336 -53.10 -89.11 1.41
CA LYS A 336 -54.55 -89.03 1.64
C LYS A 336 -54.90 -88.82 3.11
N VAL A 337 -54.29 -89.58 4.02
CA VAL A 337 -54.53 -89.45 5.48
C VAL A 337 -54.17 -88.06 6.01
N ASN A 338 -53.16 -87.43 5.42
CA ASN A 338 -52.68 -86.10 5.80
C ASN A 338 -53.31 -84.96 4.99
N GLY A 339 -54.32 -85.22 4.16
CA GLY A 339 -54.99 -84.19 3.36
C GLY A 339 -54.10 -83.55 2.28
N ILE A 340 -53.02 -84.22 1.86
CA ILE A 340 -52.08 -83.71 0.88
C ILE A 340 -52.68 -83.91 -0.53
N LYS A 341 -53.19 -82.82 -1.12
CA LYS A 341 -53.83 -82.84 -2.45
C LYS A 341 -52.88 -83.30 -3.57
N ASN A 342 -51.63 -82.84 -3.54
CA ASN A 342 -50.62 -83.19 -4.53
C ASN A 342 -49.44 -83.90 -3.84
N PRO A 343 -49.32 -85.23 -3.96
CA PRO A 343 -48.24 -86.00 -3.32
C PRO A 343 -46.82 -85.59 -3.73
N ARG A 344 -46.67 -84.93 -4.90
CA ARG A 344 -45.38 -84.41 -5.38
C ARG A 344 -45.01 -83.05 -4.78
N LYS A 345 -45.92 -82.39 -4.05
CA LYS A 345 -45.71 -81.07 -3.45
C LYS A 345 -46.01 -81.10 -1.95
N ILE A 346 -44.95 -81.21 -1.15
CA ILE A 346 -45.00 -81.07 0.32
C ILE A 346 -44.08 -79.94 0.77
N TYR A 347 -44.42 -79.25 1.86
CA TYR A 347 -43.69 -78.07 2.32
C TYR A 347 -42.82 -78.39 3.53
N ALA A 348 -41.53 -78.04 3.44
CA ALA A 348 -40.65 -78.09 4.60
C ALA A 348 -41.12 -77.11 5.68
N GLY A 349 -40.83 -77.41 6.95
CA GLY A 349 -41.30 -76.60 8.08
C GLY A 349 -42.71 -76.95 8.57
N THR A 350 -43.37 -77.91 7.93
CA THR A 350 -44.69 -78.39 8.34
C THR A 350 -44.59 -79.75 9.05
N TYR A 351 -45.65 -80.11 9.78
CA TYR A 351 -45.78 -81.41 10.41
C TYR A 351 -46.79 -82.28 9.69
N MET A 352 -46.54 -83.59 9.67
CA MET A 352 -47.50 -84.59 9.21
C MET A 352 -47.63 -85.71 10.23
N ILE A 353 -48.74 -86.44 10.17
CA ILE A 353 -49.00 -87.62 10.99
C ILE A 353 -48.53 -88.85 10.24
N ILE A 354 -47.77 -89.69 10.94
CA ILE A 354 -47.33 -91.00 10.51
C ILE A 354 -48.18 -92.03 11.27
N PRO A 355 -49.31 -92.50 10.69
CA PRO A 355 -50.16 -93.49 11.33
C PRO A 355 -49.50 -94.89 11.30
N PRO A 356 -49.97 -95.87 12.10
CA PRO A 356 -49.44 -97.23 12.07
C PRO A 356 -49.58 -97.86 10.69
N LYS A 357 -48.60 -98.68 10.28
CA LYS A 357 -48.53 -99.29 8.93
C LYS A 357 -49.81 -100.06 8.54
N SER A 358 -50.44 -100.72 9.51
CA SER A 358 -51.70 -101.47 9.35
C SER A 358 -52.89 -100.61 8.92
N SER A 359 -52.85 -99.31 9.19
CA SER A 359 -53.93 -98.38 8.83
C SER A 359 -53.82 -97.81 7.41
N LEU A 360 -52.71 -98.09 6.71
CA LEU A 360 -52.47 -97.60 5.35
C LEU A 360 -52.61 -98.73 4.33
N LYS A 361 -53.14 -98.38 3.16
CA LYS A 361 -53.17 -99.27 1.99
C LYS A 361 -51.91 -99.06 1.15
N ARG A 362 -51.17 -100.15 0.94
CA ARG A 362 -50.04 -100.16 -0.01
C ARG A 362 -50.57 -99.94 -1.42
N TRP A 363 -49.87 -99.14 -2.22
CA TRP A 363 -50.20 -98.96 -3.63
C TRP A 363 -50.06 -100.28 -4.40
N ASP A 364 -51.05 -100.58 -5.25
CA ASP A 364 -51.08 -101.75 -6.13
C ASP A 364 -51.03 -101.28 -7.58
N PHE A 365 -50.23 -101.96 -8.42
CA PHE A 365 -50.03 -101.65 -9.83
C PHE A 365 -51.09 -102.26 -10.74
N LYS A 366 -52.00 -103.08 -10.18
CA LYS A 366 -53.04 -103.80 -10.94
C LYS A 366 -54.37 -103.04 -11.06
N LYS A 367 -54.41 -101.75 -10.72
CA LYS A 367 -55.62 -100.91 -10.79
C LYS A 367 -55.47 -99.74 -11.75
#